data_AF-A0A8S3GJC3-F1
#
_entry.id   AF-A0A8S3GJC3-F1
#
_cell.length_a   1.000
_cell.length_b   1.000
_cell.length_c   1.000
_cell.angle_alpha   90.00
_cell.angle_beta   90.00
_cell.angle_gamma   90.00
#
_symmetry.space_group_name_H-M   'P 1'
#
loop_
_entity.id
_entity.type
_entity.pdbx_description
1 polymer ?
#
loop_
_entity_poly.entity_id
_entity_poly.type
_entity_poly.pdbx_seq_one_letter_code
_entity_poly.pdbx_strand_id
1 'polypeptide(L)' 'MAATQFKIVSSLDQGDLHMIQLEETTPPFPLLQPV' A
#
# COMPACT_ATOMS: atom_id res chain seq x y z
N MET A 1 15.52 2.03 -8.91
CA MET A 1 14.11 2.42 -8.87
C MET A 1 13.76 2.77 -7.43
N ALA A 2 13.01 3.84 -7.19
CA ALA A 2 12.55 4.19 -5.84
C ALA A 2 11.50 3.17 -5.36
N ALA A 3 11.44 2.92 -4.06
CA ALA A 3 10.43 2.05 -3.48
C ALA A 3 9.09 2.79 -3.35
N THR A 4 7.99 2.12 -3.69
CA THR A 4 6.63 2.66 -3.66
C THR A 4 5.92 2.28 -2.37
N GLN A 5 5.13 3.19 -1.80
CA GLN A 5 4.30 2.94 -0.61
C GLN A 5 2.82 2.93 -0.99
N PHE A 6 2.04 2.00 -0.44
CA PHE A 6 0.59 1.97 -0.62
C PHE A 6 -0.12 2.08 0.73
N LYS A 7 -1.26 2.79 0.74
CA LYS A 7 -2.16 2.90 1.88
C LYS A 7 -3.46 2.16 1.58
N ILE A 8 -3.95 1.39 2.54
CA ILE A 8 -5.29 0.79 2.46
C ILE A 8 -6.33 1.89 2.69
N VAL A 9 -7.25 2.07 1.75
CA VAL A 9 -8.29 3.12 1.83
C VAL A 9 -9.69 2.54 2.01
N SER A 10 -9.93 1.31 1.58
CA SER A 10 -11.19 0.61 1.83
C SER A 10 -10.99 -0.90 1.83
N SER A 11 -11.91 -1.59 2.49
CA SER A 11 -12.00 -3.05 2.50
C SER A 11 -13.46 -3.44 2.31
N LEU A 12 -13.73 -4.29 1.32
CA LEU A 12 -15.03 -4.89 1.11
C LEU A 12 -14.93 -6.39 1.39
N ASP A 13 -15.78 -6.85 2.30
CA ASP A 13 -15.92 -8.25 2.66
C ASP A 13 -17.31 -8.75 2.21
N GLN A 14 -17.33 -9.74 1.32
CA GLN A 14 -18.54 -10.38 0.79
C GLN A 14 -18.40 -11.90 0.83
N GLY A 15 -18.42 -12.45 2.04
CA GLY A 15 -18.40 -13.90 2.28
C GLY A 15 -17.03 -14.49 1.96
N ASP A 16 -16.93 -15.18 0.82
CA ASP A 16 -15.66 -15.80 0.38
C ASP A 16 -14.76 -14.81 -0.40
N LEU A 17 -15.23 -13.58 -0.63
CA LEU A 17 -14.48 -12.56 -1.38
C LEU A 17 -14.07 -11.40 -0.47
N HIS A 18 -12.76 -11.19 -0.39
CA HIS A 18 -12.16 -10.02 0.26
C HIS A 18 -11.47 -9.14 -0.77
N MET A 19 -11.90 -7.89 -0.88
CA MET A 19 -11.28 -6.89 -1.75
C MET A 19 -10.71 -5.76 -0.91
N ILE A 20 -9.45 -5.43 -1.15
CA ILE A 20 -8.76 -4.30 -0.52
C ILE A 20 -8.47 -3.26 -1.59
N GLN A 21 -8.90 -2.03 -1.36
CA GLN A 21 -8.52 -0.90 -2.20
C GLN A 21 -7.26 -0.25 -1.65
N LEU A 22 -6.27 -0.10 -2.53
CA LEU A 22 -5.00 0.54 -2.23
C LEU A 22 -4.88 1.86 -2.97
N GLU A 23 -4.29 2.84 -2.31
CA GLU A 23 -3.87 4.11 -2.90
C GLU A 23 -2.35 4.23 -2.82
N GLU A 24 -1.71 4.59 -3.93
CA GLU A 24 -0.27 4.87 -3.93
C GLU A 24 0.02 6.17 -3.18
N THR A 25 1.03 6.15 -2.33
CA THR A 25 1.44 7.28 -1.50
C THR A 25 2.96 7.46 -1.56
N THR A 26 3.40 8.68 -1.31
CA THR A 26 4.83 8.96 -1.16
C THR A 26 5.28 8.59 0.26
N PRO A 27 6.30 7.73 0.43
CA PRO A 27 6.80 7.41 1.75
C PRO A 27 7.49 8.64 2.39
N PRO A 28 7.37 8.83 3.72
CA PRO A 28 7.96 9.98 4.41
C PRO A 28 9.50 9.92 4.44
N PHE A 29 10.07 8.72 4.29
CA PHE A 29 11.51 8.49 4.20
C PHE A 29 11.79 7.48 3.08
N PRO A 30 12.97 7.51 2.44
CA PRO A 30 13.34 6.50 1.46
C PRO A 30 13.30 5.10 2.08
N LEU A 31 12.45 4.21 1.57
CA LEU A 31 12.25 2.87 2.16
C LEU A 31 13.47 1.96 2.00
N LEU A 32 14.39 2.29 1.09
CA LEU A 32 15.64 1.57 0.87
C LEU A 32 16.78 2.60 0.84
N GLN A 33 17.56 2.65 1.92
CA GLN A 33 18.89 3.24 1.91
C GLN A 33 19.89 2.07 1.95
N PRO A 34 20.90 2.03 1.06
CA PRO A 34 22.00 1.09 1.24
C PRO A 34 22.66 1.38 2.59
N VAL A 35 22.85 0.33 3.41
CA VAL A 35 23.57 0.40 4.69
C VAL A 35 25.07 0.40 4.42
#